data_AF-A0A2V6CAW9-F1
#
_entry.id   AF-A0A2V6CAW9-F1
#
_cell.length_a   1.000
_cell.length_b   1.000
_cell.length_c   1.000
_cell.angle_alpha   90.00
_cell.angle_beta   90.00
_cell.angle_gamma   90.00
#
_symmetry.space_group_name_H-M   'P 1'
#
loop_
_entity.id
_entity.type
_entity.pdbx_description
1 polymer ?
#
loop_
_entity_poly.entity_id
_entity_poly.type
_entity_poly.pdbx_seq_one_letter_code
_entity_poly.pdbx_strand_id
1 'polypeptide(L)' 'MPNPIYALILAGGSGERFWPLSRRARPKQLLRLVSDKTLL' A
#
# COMPACT_ATOMS: atom_id res chain seq x y z
N MET A 1 8.00 -28.65 17.64
CA MET A 1 7.84 -28.07 16.29
C MET A 1 7.23 -26.68 16.47
N PRO A 2 7.91 -25.59 16.10
CA PRO A 2 7.28 -24.26 16.16
C PRO A 2 6.10 -24.19 15.17
N ASN A 3 4.98 -23.60 15.58
CA ASN A 3 3.86 -23.35 14.68
C ASN A 3 4.26 -22.25 13.66
N PRO A 4 4.06 -22.47 12.35
CA PRO A 4 4.34 -21.43 11.37
C PRO A 4 3.38 -20.25 11.53
N ILE A 5 3.93 -19.04 11.56
CA ILE A 5 3.17 -17.79 11.59
C ILE A 5 3.15 -17.22 10.17
N TYR A 6 1.96 -16.88 9.69
CA TYR A 6 1.77 -16.24 8.39
C TYR A 6 1.33 -14.79 8.58
N ALA A 7 1.85 -13.90 7.75
CA ALA A 7 1.41 -12.51 7.67
C ALA A 7 0.68 -12.28 6.35
N LEU A 8 -0.51 -11.67 6.41
CA LEU A 8 -1.27 -11.23 5.24
C LEU A 8 -1.47 -9.72 5.33
N ILE A 9 -1.00 -9.00 4.31
CA ILE A 9 -1.16 -7.55 4.22
C ILE A 9 -2.30 -7.24 3.25
N LEU A 10 -3.38 -6.66 3.77
CA LEU A 10 -4.49 -6.17 2.96
C LEU A 10 -4.14 -4.79 2.38
N ALA A 11 -3.59 -4.77 1.17
CA ALA A 11 -3.19 -3.56 0.47
C ALA A 11 -4.25 -3.10 -0.54
N GLY A 12 -5.46 -2.78 -0.07
CA GLY A 12 -6.59 -2.30 -0.87
C GLY A 12 -6.89 -0.80 -0.74
N GLY A 13 -7.84 -0.34 -1.58
CA GLY A 13 -8.35 1.04 -1.59
C GLY A 13 -7.73 1.93 -2.67
N SER A 14 -8.57 2.69 -3.38
CA SER A 14 -8.16 3.58 -4.49
C SER A 14 -7.27 4.73 -4.01
N GLY A 15 -7.46 5.19 -2.78
CA GLY A 15 -6.73 6.31 -2.23
C GLY A 15 -7.26 7.68 -2.62
N GLU A 16 -8.55 7.82 -3.00
CA GLU A 16 -9.17 9.03 -3.55
C GLU A 16 -8.81 10.37 -2.86
N ARG A 17 -8.60 10.38 -1.53
CA ARG A 17 -8.15 11.57 -0.78
C ARG A 17 -6.75 12.06 -1.14
N PHE A 18 -5.95 11.22 -1.79
CA PHE A 18 -4.62 11.54 -2.31
C PHE A 18 -4.64 11.90 -3.79
N TRP A 19 -5.81 12.10 -4.42
CA TRP A 19 -5.85 12.64 -5.78
C TRP A 19 -5.16 14.02 -5.81
N PRO A 20 -4.34 14.35 -6.83
CA PRO A 20 -4.11 13.63 -8.07
C PRO A 20 -3.02 12.55 -8.01
N LEU A 21 -2.33 12.40 -6.89
CA LEU A 21 -1.22 11.45 -6.73
C LEU A 21 -1.70 10.00 -6.84
N SER A 22 -2.83 9.66 -6.21
CA SER A 22 -3.48 8.36 -6.39
C SER A 22 -4.27 8.33 -7.69
N ARG A 23 -4.11 7.26 -8.48
CA ARG A 23 -4.90 6.99 -9.69
C ARG A 23 -5.33 5.52 -9.70
N ARG A 24 -6.28 5.15 -10.56
CA ARG A 24 -6.72 3.75 -10.70
C ARG A 24 -5.53 2.79 -10.95
N ALA A 25 -4.58 3.20 -11.78
CA ALA A 25 -3.37 2.44 -12.07
C ALA A 25 -2.28 2.55 -10.98
N ARG A 26 -2.41 3.48 -10.03
CA ARG A 26 -1.44 3.73 -8.96
C ARG A 26 -2.15 4.08 -7.64
N PRO A 27 -2.69 3.08 -6.93
CA PRO A 27 -3.40 3.27 -5.65
C PRO A 27 -2.46 3.65 -4.51
N LYS A 28 -3.02 4.04 -3.36
CA LYS A 28 -2.29 4.65 -2.23
C LYS A 28 -1.06 3.86 -1.76
N GLN A 29 -1.14 2.52 -1.73
CA GLN A 29 -0.05 1.68 -1.25
C GLN A 29 1.21 1.78 -2.13
N LEU A 30 1.06 2.18 -3.40
CA LEU A 30 2.16 2.35 -4.36
C LEU A 30 2.66 3.80 -4.43
N LEU A 31 2.25 4.65 -3.49
CA LEU A 31 2.71 6.04 -3.39
C LEU A 31 3.91 6.15 -2.46
N ARG A 32 4.86 7.01 -2.84
CA ARG A 32 6.02 7.40 -2.05
C ARG A 32 5.68 8.69 -1.31
N LEU A 33 5.05 8.58 -0.14
CA LEU A 33 4.52 9.76 0.59
C LEU A 33 5.52 10.37 1.57
N VAL A 34 6.31 9.53 2.24
CA VAL A 34 7.18 9.95 3.35
C VAL A 34 8.65 9.60 3.13
N SER A 35 8.95 8.78 2.13
CA SER A 35 10.30 8.32 1.83
C SER A 35 10.47 8.06 0.34
N ASP A 36 11.65 7.56 -0.02
CA ASP A 36 11.95 7.07 -1.34
C ASP A 36 11.35 5.68 -1.66
N LYS A 37 10.64 5.07 -0.70
CA LYS A 37 9.92 3.81 -0.86
C LYS A 37 8.42 4.02 -0.89
N THR A 38 7.72 3.08 -1.53
CA THR A 38 6.26 3.00 -1.49
C THR A 38 5.79 2.60 -0.09
N LEU A 39 4.50 2.79 0.22
CA LEU A 39 3.93 2.39 1.52
C LEU A 39 3.92 0.86 1.71
N LEU A 40 3.82 0.12 0.61
CA LEU A 40 4.09 -1.31 0.51
C LEU A 40 5.42 -1.51 -0.20
#